data_AF-A0A7C4B4T3-F1
#
_entry.id   AF-A0A7C4B4T3-F1
#
_cell.length_a   1.000
_cell.length_b   1.000
_cell.length_c   1.000
_cell.angle_alpha   90.00
_cell.angle_beta   90.00
_cell.angle_gamma   90.00
#
_symmetry.space_group_name_H-M   'P 1'
#
loop_
_entity.id
_entity.type
_entity.pdbx_description
1 polymer ?
#
loop_
_entity_poly.entity_id
_entity_poly.type
_entity_poly.pdbx_seq_one_letter_code
_entity_poly.pdbx_strand_id
1 'polypeptide(L)'
;MPHRLNRAGSIPFTMNLKEHFSKIENFYGEYMLQNDCAVVFSAALDGGFLFGKDAEVYPFGRPESFDACLFAIRHRKNIFFPAVNAEFVKIIKKRFPGLSCRESNFYIATPEGFAGKEKAPARPLRISDAKTIARYWENGEIKYIESRLKLYPAYGIFDGERLVAWVGIHTMTERIAIMGFLHVMLEYRGRGYAESISTKLAHEIFKTGRIAGIHIWSDNTASMQLARKLGFEFVCPHYWFWYERKK
;
A
#
# COMPACT_ATOMS: atom_id res chain seq x y z
N MET A 1 -42.73 39.20 7.06
CA MET A 1 -42.29 38.51 5.83
C MET A 1 -41.19 37.54 6.20
N PRO A 2 -41.31 36.22 5.93
CA PRO A 2 -40.23 35.29 6.22
C PRO A 2 -39.16 35.42 5.13
N HIS A 3 -37.91 35.62 5.54
CA HIS A 3 -36.76 35.60 4.66
C HIS A 3 -36.70 34.25 3.93
N ARG A 4 -36.83 34.28 2.60
CA ARG A 4 -36.50 33.13 1.74
C ARG A 4 -35.02 32.82 1.94
N LEU A 5 -34.72 31.71 2.58
CA LEU A 5 -33.45 31.01 2.40
C LEU A 5 -33.32 30.74 0.89
N ASN A 6 -32.47 31.52 0.22
CA ASN A 6 -32.03 31.18 -1.12
C ASN A 6 -31.47 29.77 -1.06
N ARG A 7 -32.10 28.87 -1.81
CA ARG A 7 -31.59 27.52 -2.05
C ARG A 7 -30.16 27.68 -2.55
N ALA A 8 -29.18 27.34 -1.71
CA ALA A 8 -27.84 27.08 -2.18
C ALA A 8 -28.00 26.05 -3.30
N GLY A 9 -27.71 26.46 -4.53
CA GLY A 9 -27.70 25.55 -5.66
C GLY A 9 -26.88 24.34 -5.24
N SER A 10 -27.46 23.14 -5.39
CA SER A 10 -26.71 21.91 -5.20
C SER A 10 -25.51 22.00 -6.14
N ILE A 11 -24.33 22.30 -5.60
CA ILE A 11 -23.08 22.14 -6.34
C ILE A 11 -23.02 20.64 -6.59
N PRO A 12 -23.22 20.16 -7.84
CA PRO A 12 -23.22 18.74 -8.09
C PRO A 12 -21.80 18.24 -7.78
N PHE A 13 -21.72 17.11 -7.08
CA PHE A 13 -20.45 16.42 -6.91
C PHE A 13 -19.93 16.07 -8.30
N THR A 14 -18.83 16.69 -8.71
CA THR A 14 -18.31 16.59 -10.08
C THR A 14 -17.31 15.45 -10.23
N MET A 15 -16.79 14.93 -9.11
CA MET A 15 -15.77 13.91 -9.13
C MET A 15 -16.34 12.52 -9.43
N ASN A 16 -15.82 11.88 -10.47
CA ASN A 16 -16.08 10.47 -10.73
C ASN A 16 -15.10 9.62 -9.90
N LEU A 17 -15.57 9.05 -8.78
CA LEU A 17 -14.72 8.22 -7.91
C LEU A 17 -14.11 7.02 -8.64
N LYS A 18 -14.85 6.40 -9.58
CA LYS A 18 -14.36 5.27 -10.35
C LYS A 18 -13.17 5.66 -11.23
N GLU A 19 -13.23 6.83 -11.84
CA GLU A 19 -12.13 7.39 -12.63
C GLU A 19 -10.97 7.85 -11.75
N HIS A 20 -11.25 8.47 -10.59
CA HIS A 20 -10.21 8.90 -9.67
C HIS A 20 -9.36 7.73 -9.17
N PHE A 21 -10.01 6.64 -8.73
CA PHE A 21 -9.34 5.45 -8.22
C PHE A 21 -8.86 4.49 -9.31
N SER A 22 -9.17 4.74 -10.60
CA SER A 22 -8.56 4.00 -11.70
C SER A 22 -7.14 4.50 -12.03
N LYS A 23 -6.71 5.64 -11.48
CA LYS A 23 -5.31 6.06 -11.59
C LYS A 23 -4.41 5.14 -10.74
N ILE A 24 -3.21 4.81 -11.22
CA ILE A 24 -2.40 3.77 -10.60
C ILE A 24 -1.79 4.22 -9.28
N GLU A 25 -1.45 5.51 -9.17
CA GLU A 25 -1.04 6.16 -7.93
C GLU A 25 -2.13 6.05 -6.84
N ASN A 26 -3.40 5.93 -7.23
CA ASN A 26 -4.52 5.85 -6.30
C ASN A 26 -4.97 4.43 -5.97
N PHE A 27 -4.17 3.40 -6.28
CA PHE A 27 -4.58 2.01 -6.11
C PHE A 27 -5.03 1.68 -4.69
N TYR A 28 -4.47 2.34 -3.66
CA TYR A 28 -4.81 2.04 -2.28
C TYR A 28 -6.26 2.44 -1.97
N GLY A 29 -6.74 3.53 -2.57
CA GLY A 29 -8.15 3.90 -2.51
C GLY A 29 -9.05 2.90 -3.23
N GLU A 30 -8.62 2.38 -4.39
CA GLU A 30 -9.31 1.27 -5.07
C GLU A 30 -9.39 0.02 -4.18
N TYR A 31 -8.28 -0.35 -3.55
CA TYR A 31 -8.22 -1.46 -2.59
C TYR A 31 -9.20 -1.25 -1.44
N MET A 32 -9.22 -0.06 -0.83
CA MET A 32 -10.16 0.23 0.25
C MET A 32 -11.61 0.17 -0.19
N LEU A 33 -11.96 0.61 -1.41
CA LEU A 33 -13.33 0.52 -1.94
C LEU A 33 -13.78 -0.90 -2.26
N GLN A 34 -12.85 -1.79 -2.62
CA GLN A 34 -13.12 -3.22 -2.82
C GLN A 34 -13.24 -3.99 -1.49
N ASN A 35 -12.90 -3.33 -0.38
CA ASN A 35 -13.04 -3.85 0.97
C ASN A 35 -14.07 -2.99 1.74
N ASP A 36 -14.43 -3.44 2.94
CA ASP A 36 -15.36 -2.66 3.77
C ASP A 36 -14.68 -1.37 4.27
N CYS A 37 -15.06 -0.23 3.68
CA CYS A 37 -14.70 1.11 4.15
C CYS A 37 -15.93 2.02 4.22
N ALA A 38 -15.86 3.04 5.07
CA ALA A 38 -16.78 4.17 5.03
C ALA A 38 -16.21 5.29 4.15
N VAL A 39 -17.07 5.95 3.38
CA VAL A 39 -16.69 7.13 2.60
C VAL A 39 -17.17 8.37 3.34
N VAL A 40 -16.24 9.25 3.73
CA VAL A 40 -16.55 10.55 4.32
C VAL A 40 -16.15 11.62 3.31
N PHE A 41 -17.11 12.39 2.82
CA PHE A 41 -16.87 13.35 1.75
C PHE A 41 -17.66 14.64 1.92
N SER A 42 -17.14 15.70 1.30
CA SER A 42 -17.83 16.98 1.12
C SER A 42 -18.19 17.14 -0.36
N ALA A 43 -19.49 17.07 -0.66
CA ALA A 43 -19.99 17.28 -2.02
C ALA A 43 -19.67 18.69 -2.55
N ALA A 44 -19.72 19.70 -1.67
CA ALA A 44 -19.43 21.08 -2.04
C ALA A 44 -17.94 21.32 -2.38
N LEU A 45 -17.05 20.46 -1.87
CA LEU A 45 -15.61 20.60 -2.06
C LEU A 45 -15.00 19.48 -2.92
N ASP A 46 -15.78 18.53 -3.45
CA ASP A 46 -15.28 17.42 -4.29
C ASP A 46 -14.07 16.69 -3.69
N GLY A 47 -14.25 16.08 -2.52
CA GLY A 47 -13.21 15.24 -1.91
C GLY A 47 -13.53 14.86 -0.47
N GLY A 48 -12.60 14.15 0.16
CA GLY A 48 -12.76 13.62 1.50
C GLY A 48 -11.72 12.54 1.83
N PHE A 49 -12.17 11.48 2.50
CA PHE A 49 -11.35 10.31 2.76
C PHE A 49 -12.16 9.02 2.82
N LEU A 50 -11.49 7.91 2.56
CA LEU A 50 -11.95 6.56 2.87
C LEU A 50 -11.49 6.19 4.28
N PHE A 51 -12.36 5.52 5.04
CA PHE A 51 -12.07 5.06 6.40
C PHE A 51 -12.22 3.55 6.50
N GLY A 52 -11.10 2.86 6.69
CA GLY A 52 -11.04 1.40 6.80
C GLY A 52 -11.30 0.90 8.22
N LYS A 53 -11.53 -0.41 8.34
CA LYS A 53 -11.80 -1.09 9.63
C LYS A 53 -10.63 -0.96 10.62
N ASP A 54 -9.40 -0.92 10.12
CA ASP A 54 -8.18 -0.87 10.93
C ASP A 54 -7.70 0.56 11.20
N ALA A 55 -8.63 1.52 11.24
CA ALA A 55 -8.36 2.96 11.38
C ALA A 55 -7.47 3.56 10.28
N GLU A 56 -7.47 2.92 9.10
CA GLU A 56 -6.88 3.42 7.87
C GLU A 56 -7.68 4.64 7.37
N VAL A 57 -6.98 5.71 7.02
CA VAL A 57 -7.55 6.92 6.42
C VAL A 57 -6.83 7.21 5.12
N TYR A 58 -7.52 7.06 3.99
CA TYR A 58 -6.99 7.38 2.67
C TYR A 58 -7.64 8.66 2.12
N PRO A 59 -6.91 9.77 2.02
CA PRO A 59 -7.46 11.02 1.49
C PRO A 59 -7.66 10.95 -0.02
N PHE A 60 -8.69 11.62 -0.53
CA PHE A 60 -8.93 11.75 -1.97
C PHE A 60 -9.57 13.09 -2.34
N GLY A 61 -9.43 13.47 -3.61
CA GLY A 61 -9.96 14.72 -4.14
C GLY A 61 -9.20 15.97 -3.69
N ARG A 62 -9.88 17.10 -3.52
CA ARG A 62 -9.19 18.36 -3.14
C ARG A 62 -8.66 18.29 -1.69
N PRO A 63 -7.41 18.71 -1.41
CA PRO A 63 -6.86 18.74 -0.05
C PRO A 63 -7.73 19.51 0.96
N GLU A 64 -8.37 20.60 0.54
CA GLU A 64 -9.28 21.40 1.37
C GLU A 64 -10.52 20.60 1.80
N SER A 65 -10.99 19.70 0.95
CA SER A 65 -12.14 18.82 1.22
C SER A 65 -11.78 17.78 2.24
N PHE A 66 -10.62 17.16 2.09
CA PHE A 66 -10.06 16.27 3.08
C PHE A 66 -9.95 16.98 4.44
N ASP A 67 -9.35 18.17 4.47
CA ASP A 67 -9.22 18.98 5.69
C ASP A 67 -10.56 19.29 6.35
N ALA A 68 -11.55 19.66 5.55
CA ALA A 68 -12.90 19.94 6.00
C ALA A 68 -13.61 18.68 6.54
N CYS A 69 -13.26 17.47 6.09
CA CYS A 69 -13.84 16.22 6.57
C CYS A 69 -13.16 15.69 7.84
N LEU A 70 -11.94 16.12 8.17
CA LEU A 70 -11.16 15.59 9.30
C LEU A 70 -11.85 15.71 10.67
N PHE A 71 -12.85 16.59 10.83
CA PHE A 71 -13.62 16.65 12.08
C PHE A 71 -14.28 15.31 12.44
N ALA A 72 -14.61 14.48 11.44
CA ALA A 72 -15.24 13.17 11.64
C ALA A 72 -14.33 12.18 12.40
N ILE A 73 -13.02 12.40 12.38
CA ILE A 73 -12.02 11.53 13.03
C ILE A 73 -11.18 12.24 14.10
N ARG A 74 -11.48 13.51 14.43
CA ARG A 74 -10.71 14.32 15.39
C ARG A 74 -10.57 13.71 16.80
N HIS A 75 -11.49 12.83 17.18
CA HIS A 75 -11.49 12.17 18.48
C HIS A 75 -10.73 10.83 18.50
N ARG A 76 -10.34 10.30 17.33
CA ARG A 76 -9.63 9.03 17.21
C ARG A 76 -8.25 9.14 17.86
N LYS A 77 -7.86 8.07 18.56
CA LYS A 77 -6.57 7.98 19.23
C LYS A 77 -5.50 7.40 18.32
N ASN A 78 -5.88 6.45 17.47
CA ASN A 78 -4.98 5.79 16.54
C ASN A 78 -5.52 6.01 15.13
N ILE A 79 -4.66 6.48 14.23
CA ILE A 79 -4.96 6.65 12.81
C ILE A 79 -3.73 6.24 12.01
N PHE A 80 -3.95 5.49 10.95
CA PHE A 80 -2.93 5.14 9.97
C PHE A 80 -3.31 5.77 8.63
N PHE A 81 -2.40 6.52 8.02
CA PHE A 81 -2.58 7.04 6.67
C PHE A 81 -1.62 6.31 5.72
N PRO A 82 -2.09 5.24 5.05
CA PRO A 82 -1.30 4.47 4.11
C PRO A 82 -1.20 5.12 2.74
N ALA A 83 -0.06 4.96 2.08
CA ALA A 83 0.13 5.27 0.66
C ALA A 83 -0.37 6.67 0.23
N VAL A 84 -0.15 7.69 1.05
CA VAL A 84 -0.72 9.04 0.83
C VAL A 84 0.04 9.78 -0.28
N ASN A 85 -0.70 10.42 -1.19
CA ASN A 85 -0.17 11.34 -2.19
C ASN A 85 0.41 12.63 -1.57
N ALA A 86 1.45 13.18 -2.21
CA ALA A 86 2.19 14.35 -1.71
C ALA A 86 1.31 15.57 -1.36
N GLU A 87 0.22 15.78 -2.09
CA GLU A 87 -0.69 16.92 -1.93
C GLU A 87 -1.37 16.99 -0.54
N PHE A 88 -1.59 15.84 0.12
CA PHE A 88 -2.23 15.80 1.44
C PHE A 88 -1.25 15.89 2.61
N VAL A 89 0.05 15.72 2.37
CA VAL A 89 1.09 15.65 3.41
C VAL A 89 1.08 16.87 4.32
N LYS A 90 0.97 18.07 3.75
CA LYS A 90 0.98 19.32 4.51
C LYS A 90 -0.19 19.41 5.49
N ILE A 91 -1.37 18.98 5.05
CA ILE A 91 -2.60 19.02 5.85
C ILE A 91 -2.53 17.99 6.98
N ILE A 92 -2.09 16.76 6.67
CA ILE A 92 -1.93 15.69 7.66
C ILE A 92 -0.95 16.13 8.77
N LYS A 93 0.24 16.63 8.40
CA LYS A 93 1.24 17.11 9.37
C LYS A 93 0.73 18.28 10.23
N LYS A 94 -0.07 19.18 9.65
CA LYS A 94 -0.68 20.30 10.39
C LYS A 94 -1.74 19.83 11.39
N ARG A 95 -2.55 18.84 11.03
CA ARG A 95 -3.73 18.41 11.80
C ARG A 95 -3.43 17.34 12.85
N PHE A 96 -2.36 16.58 12.65
CA PHE A 96 -1.96 15.48 13.53
C PHE A 96 -0.52 15.71 14.02
N PRO A 97 -0.29 16.70 14.90
CA PRO A 97 1.05 16.98 15.43
C PRO A 97 1.59 15.77 16.19
N GLY A 98 2.88 15.47 16.02
CA GLY A 98 3.53 14.32 16.66
C GLY A 98 3.29 12.98 15.97
N LEU A 99 2.66 12.95 14.79
CA LEU A 99 2.63 11.77 13.93
C LEU A 99 4.06 11.32 13.56
N SER A 100 4.22 10.02 13.31
CA SER A 100 5.39 9.47 12.63
C SER A 100 5.13 9.44 11.13
N CYS A 101 6.14 9.73 10.31
CA CYS A 101 6.04 9.77 8.86
C CYS A 101 7.21 9.01 8.24
N ARG A 102 6.93 8.17 7.25
CA ARG A 102 7.95 7.54 6.41
C ARG A 102 7.59 7.67 4.94
N GLU A 103 8.58 8.01 4.12
CA GLU A 103 8.41 8.12 2.67
C GLU A 103 8.79 6.80 1.99
N SER A 104 8.04 6.45 0.95
CA SER A 104 8.34 5.34 0.06
C SER A 104 8.20 5.77 -1.40
N ASN A 105 8.94 5.11 -2.27
CA ASN A 105 8.77 5.18 -3.70
C ASN A 105 7.87 4.03 -4.16
N PHE A 106 6.82 4.36 -4.92
CA PHE A 106 5.93 3.39 -5.53
C PHE A 106 6.40 3.06 -6.94
N TYR A 107 6.57 1.77 -7.22
CA TYR A 107 6.95 1.27 -8.53
C TYR A 107 5.97 0.22 -9.04
N ILE A 108 5.88 0.10 -10.36
CA ILE A 108 5.08 -0.93 -11.04
C ILE A 108 5.90 -1.66 -12.10
N ALA A 109 5.51 -2.89 -12.43
CA ALA A 109 6.03 -3.64 -13.56
C ALA A 109 4.89 -4.33 -14.32
N THR A 110 5.02 -4.39 -15.64
CA THR A 110 4.16 -5.18 -16.54
C THR A 110 4.98 -6.33 -17.13
N PRO A 111 4.33 -7.35 -17.74
CA PRO A 111 5.04 -8.46 -18.37
C PRO A 111 6.07 -8.02 -19.43
N GLU A 112 5.75 -6.98 -20.21
CA GLU A 112 6.55 -6.52 -21.35
C GLU A 112 7.86 -5.86 -20.92
N GLY A 113 7.88 -5.19 -19.76
CA GLY A 113 9.05 -4.50 -19.21
C GLY A 113 9.85 -5.33 -18.21
N PHE A 114 9.36 -6.51 -17.82
CA PHE A 114 9.94 -7.27 -16.72
C PHE A 114 11.15 -8.12 -17.16
N ALA A 115 12.29 -7.95 -16.49
CA ALA A 115 13.57 -8.58 -16.84
C ALA A 115 14.09 -9.57 -15.79
N GLY A 116 13.22 -9.98 -14.86
CA GLY A 116 13.56 -10.89 -13.77
C GLY A 116 14.02 -12.27 -14.22
N LYS A 117 14.94 -12.87 -13.46
CA LYS A 117 15.45 -14.23 -13.70
C LYS A 117 15.37 -15.07 -12.43
N GLU A 118 14.71 -16.21 -12.54
CA GLU A 118 14.69 -17.21 -11.46
C GLU A 118 16.01 -18.01 -11.51
N LYS A 119 16.91 -17.74 -10.56
CA LYS A 119 18.24 -18.37 -10.45
C LYS A 119 18.31 -19.45 -9.39
N ALA A 120 17.36 -19.43 -8.45
CA ALA A 120 17.25 -20.39 -7.36
C ALA A 120 15.79 -20.84 -7.24
N PRO A 121 15.54 -22.12 -6.94
CA PRO A 121 14.19 -22.68 -6.90
C PRO A 121 13.39 -22.08 -5.76
N ALA A 122 12.31 -21.38 -6.10
CA ALA A 122 11.37 -20.83 -5.13
C ALA A 122 10.22 -21.81 -4.87
N ARG A 123 9.86 -22.01 -3.60
CA ARG A 123 8.77 -22.90 -3.17
C ARG A 123 7.64 -22.08 -2.54
N PRO A 124 6.36 -22.49 -2.69
CA PRO A 124 5.25 -21.84 -2.00
C PRO A 124 5.46 -21.84 -0.47
N LEU A 125 5.15 -20.71 0.17
CA LEU A 125 5.13 -20.60 1.63
C LEU A 125 3.87 -21.23 2.21
N ARG A 126 3.98 -21.70 3.45
CA ARG A 126 2.88 -22.22 4.26
C ARG A 126 2.52 -21.21 5.34
N ILE A 127 1.30 -21.29 5.86
CA ILE A 127 0.84 -20.45 6.99
C ILE A 127 1.81 -20.56 8.19
N SER A 128 2.38 -21.75 8.43
CA SER A 128 3.38 -21.98 9.48
C SER A 128 4.63 -21.10 9.37
N ASP A 129 4.96 -20.62 8.16
CA ASP A 129 6.12 -19.76 7.92
C ASP A 129 5.92 -18.33 8.41
N ALA A 130 4.67 -17.93 8.72
CA ALA A 130 4.34 -16.60 9.23
C ALA A 130 5.12 -16.26 10.50
N LYS A 131 5.37 -17.25 11.38
CA LYS A 131 6.17 -17.07 12.60
C LYS A 131 7.61 -16.65 12.29
N THR A 132 8.20 -17.20 11.23
CA THR A 132 9.55 -16.84 10.81
C THR A 132 9.55 -15.44 10.20
N ILE A 133 8.62 -15.15 9.30
CA ILE A 133 8.50 -13.84 8.63
C ILE A 133 8.31 -12.72 9.66
N ALA A 134 7.43 -12.93 10.65
CA ALA A 134 7.15 -11.95 11.69
C ALA A 134 8.37 -11.55 12.51
N ARG A 135 9.35 -12.43 12.70
CA ARG A 135 10.59 -12.11 13.44
C ARG A 135 11.47 -11.09 12.71
N TYR A 136 11.31 -10.96 11.39
CA TYR A 136 12.14 -10.11 10.54
C TYR A 136 11.36 -8.97 9.88
N TRP A 137 10.05 -8.88 10.11
CA TRP A 137 9.20 -7.81 9.60
C TRP A 137 9.00 -6.74 10.67
N GLU A 138 9.15 -5.46 10.28
CA GLU A 138 9.18 -4.30 11.19
C GLU A 138 7.95 -4.22 12.13
N ASN A 139 6.77 -4.60 11.64
CA ASN A 139 5.53 -4.58 12.44
C ASN A 139 5.26 -5.89 13.19
N GLY A 140 5.96 -6.98 12.87
CA GLY A 140 5.92 -8.26 13.59
C GLY A 140 4.56 -8.95 13.73
N GLU A 141 3.49 -8.45 13.10
CA GLU A 141 2.13 -8.94 13.37
C GLU A 141 1.86 -10.26 12.64
N ILE A 142 2.02 -11.37 13.37
CA ILE A 142 1.83 -12.73 12.84
C ILE A 142 0.45 -12.91 12.21
N LYS A 143 -0.63 -12.41 12.86
CA LYS A 143 -2.00 -12.57 12.34
C LYS A 143 -2.20 -11.92 10.99
N TYR A 144 -1.62 -10.74 10.79
CA TYR A 144 -1.63 -10.06 9.51
C TYR A 144 -0.87 -10.86 8.46
N ILE A 145 0.32 -11.38 8.77
CA ILE A 145 1.09 -12.21 7.82
C ILE A 145 0.33 -13.50 7.48
N GLU A 146 -0.22 -14.20 8.47
CA GLU A 146 -1.03 -15.40 8.27
C GLU A 146 -2.23 -15.12 7.36
N SER A 147 -2.90 -13.97 7.51
CA SER A 147 -4.02 -13.61 6.64
C SER A 147 -3.55 -13.39 5.20
N ARG A 148 -2.39 -12.78 4.98
CA ARG A 148 -1.83 -12.58 3.63
C ARG A 148 -1.40 -13.90 2.99
N LEU A 149 -0.75 -14.80 3.74
CA LEU A 149 -0.37 -16.13 3.23
C LEU A 149 -1.57 -17.03 2.93
N LYS A 150 -2.72 -16.81 3.59
CA LYS A 150 -3.98 -17.50 3.27
C LYS A 150 -4.63 -16.97 2.00
N LEU A 151 -4.58 -15.65 1.79
CA LEU A 151 -5.28 -14.99 0.70
C LEU A 151 -4.50 -14.98 -0.61
N TYR A 152 -3.17 -14.89 -0.54
CA TYR A 152 -2.34 -14.58 -1.70
C TYR A 152 -1.14 -15.52 -1.83
N PRO A 153 -0.65 -15.74 -3.06
CA PRO A 153 0.57 -16.49 -3.28
C PRO A 153 1.76 -15.79 -2.61
N ALA A 154 2.63 -16.61 -2.02
CA ALA A 154 3.88 -16.20 -1.43
C ALA A 154 4.92 -17.30 -1.64
N TYR A 155 6.18 -16.91 -1.79
CA TYR A 155 7.26 -17.81 -2.17
C TYR A 155 8.48 -17.60 -1.30
N GLY A 156 9.22 -18.68 -1.06
CA GLY A 156 10.48 -18.65 -0.35
C GLY A 156 11.51 -19.63 -0.86
N ILE A 157 12.77 -19.37 -0.51
CA ILE A 157 13.90 -20.26 -0.72
C ILE A 157 14.27 -20.83 0.64
N PHE A 158 14.62 -22.11 0.63
CA PHE A 158 14.93 -22.87 1.83
C PHE A 158 16.30 -23.53 1.72
N ASP A 159 16.99 -23.59 2.84
CA ASP A 159 18.20 -24.40 3.04
C ASP A 159 17.83 -25.55 4.00
N GLY A 160 17.64 -26.75 3.43
CA GLY A 160 16.93 -27.84 4.12
C GLY A 160 15.50 -27.44 4.50
N GLU A 161 15.21 -27.45 5.80
CA GLU A 161 13.92 -27.01 6.37
C GLU A 161 13.88 -25.52 6.73
N ARG A 162 15.05 -24.85 6.73
CA ARG A 162 15.15 -23.45 7.15
C ARG A 162 14.70 -22.52 6.02
N LEU A 163 13.71 -21.67 6.28
CA LEU A 163 13.35 -20.57 5.38
C LEU A 163 14.43 -19.47 5.42
N VAL A 164 15.07 -19.19 4.27
CA VAL A 164 16.22 -18.28 4.19
C VAL A 164 15.97 -17.04 3.32
N ALA A 165 14.94 -17.05 2.49
CA ALA A 165 14.46 -15.88 1.77
C ALA A 165 12.98 -16.02 1.47
N TRP A 166 12.23 -14.92 1.43
CA TRP A 166 10.80 -14.94 1.13
C TRP A 166 10.29 -13.63 0.53
N VAL A 167 9.13 -13.71 -0.11
CA VAL A 167 8.33 -12.59 -0.63
C VAL A 167 6.86 -12.98 -0.61
N GLY A 168 5.97 -12.00 -0.46
CA GLY A 168 4.53 -12.20 -0.52
C GLY A 168 3.80 -10.97 -1.06
N ILE A 169 2.49 -10.92 -0.86
CA ILE A 169 1.62 -9.82 -1.30
C ILE A 169 0.97 -9.17 -0.07
N HIS A 170 1.02 -7.85 0.02
CA HIS A 170 0.31 -7.07 1.05
C HIS A 170 -1.17 -6.93 0.70
N THR A 171 -1.45 -6.50 -0.53
CA THR A 171 -2.79 -6.18 -1.01
C THR A 171 -2.90 -6.51 -2.49
N MET A 172 -4.10 -6.84 -2.95
CA MET A 172 -4.38 -7.10 -4.36
C MET A 172 -5.74 -6.51 -4.70
N THR A 173 -5.82 -5.81 -5.83
CA THR A 173 -7.06 -5.36 -6.48
C THR A 173 -7.27 -6.15 -7.77
N GLU A 174 -8.33 -5.87 -8.52
CA GLU A 174 -8.52 -6.44 -9.86
C GLU A 174 -7.41 -6.08 -10.85
N ARG A 175 -6.65 -5.00 -10.61
CA ARG A 175 -5.66 -4.48 -11.56
C ARG A 175 -4.22 -4.67 -11.12
N ILE A 176 -3.96 -4.63 -9.82
CA ILE A 176 -2.60 -4.61 -9.28
C ILE A 176 -2.46 -5.50 -8.05
N ALA A 177 -1.32 -6.18 -7.93
CA ALA A 177 -0.91 -6.86 -6.71
C ALA A 177 0.34 -6.18 -6.13
N ILE A 178 0.26 -5.76 -4.87
CA ILE A 178 1.37 -5.11 -4.16
C ILE A 178 2.23 -6.17 -3.49
N MET A 179 3.37 -6.47 -4.11
CA MET A 179 4.39 -7.34 -3.55
C MET A 179 5.04 -6.68 -2.34
N GLY A 180 5.45 -7.50 -1.38
CA GLY A 180 6.08 -7.08 -0.15
C GLY A 180 6.62 -8.24 0.66
N PHE A 181 6.86 -7.99 1.96
CA PHE A 181 7.56 -8.91 2.86
C PHE A 181 8.95 -9.38 2.37
N LEU A 182 9.50 -8.79 1.31
CA LEU A 182 10.73 -9.26 0.70
C LEU A 182 11.87 -9.24 1.72
N HIS A 183 12.47 -10.40 1.95
CA HIS A 183 13.63 -10.53 2.83
C HIS A 183 14.55 -11.65 2.37
N VAL A 184 15.84 -11.44 2.58
CA VAL A 184 16.88 -12.47 2.45
C VAL A 184 17.75 -12.39 3.69
N MET A 185 17.88 -13.52 4.37
CA MET A 185 18.77 -13.70 5.52
C MET A 185 20.19 -13.23 5.17
N LEU A 186 20.85 -12.54 6.10
CA LEU A 186 22.10 -11.81 5.83
C LEU A 186 23.17 -12.71 5.19
N GLU A 187 23.33 -13.92 5.69
CA GLU A 187 24.31 -14.92 5.24
C GLU A 187 23.99 -15.56 3.88
N TYR A 188 22.79 -15.32 3.34
CA TYR A 188 22.34 -15.78 2.02
C TYR A 188 22.23 -14.64 0.98
N ARG A 189 22.61 -13.41 1.34
CA ARG A 189 22.64 -12.27 0.41
C ARG A 189 23.73 -12.44 -0.66
N GLY A 190 23.59 -11.70 -1.76
CA GLY A 190 24.52 -11.79 -2.91
C GLY A 190 24.33 -13.01 -3.81
N ARG A 191 23.43 -13.94 -3.46
CA ARG A 191 23.18 -15.19 -4.21
C ARG A 191 22.05 -15.12 -5.24
N GLY A 192 21.52 -13.92 -5.51
CA GLY A 192 20.39 -13.74 -6.44
C GLY A 192 19.03 -14.23 -5.90
N TYR A 193 18.90 -14.50 -4.60
CA TYR A 193 17.67 -15.03 -4.01
C TYR A 193 16.51 -14.06 -4.05
N ALA A 194 16.74 -12.78 -3.75
CA ALA A 194 15.72 -11.73 -3.85
C ALA A 194 15.18 -11.62 -5.29
N GLU A 195 16.09 -11.59 -6.28
CA GLU A 195 15.72 -11.59 -7.70
C GLU A 195 14.87 -12.80 -8.06
N SER A 196 15.24 -13.99 -7.59
CA SER A 196 14.55 -15.24 -7.94
C SER A 196 13.11 -15.28 -7.39
N ILE A 197 12.93 -15.04 -6.09
CA ILE A 197 11.59 -15.07 -5.48
C ILE A 197 10.71 -13.93 -5.97
N SER A 198 11.26 -12.72 -6.19
CA SER A 198 10.51 -11.61 -6.77
C SER A 198 10.10 -11.89 -8.21
N THR A 199 10.98 -12.49 -9.02
CA THR A 199 10.66 -12.93 -10.39
C THR A 199 9.53 -13.96 -10.40
N LYS A 200 9.65 -14.98 -9.54
CA LYS A 200 8.63 -16.01 -9.40
C LYS A 200 7.27 -15.40 -9.07
N LEU A 201 7.20 -14.56 -8.03
CA LEU A 201 5.93 -13.95 -7.62
C LEU A 201 5.37 -13.00 -8.68
N ALA A 202 6.20 -12.17 -9.33
CA ALA A 202 5.76 -11.27 -10.39
C ALA A 202 5.14 -12.03 -11.56
N HIS A 203 5.76 -13.12 -12.01
CA HIS A 203 5.19 -13.97 -13.06
C HIS A 203 3.83 -14.59 -12.66
N GLU A 204 3.66 -14.99 -11.40
CA GLU A 204 2.35 -15.48 -10.94
C GLU A 204 1.29 -14.38 -10.92
N ILE A 205 1.67 -13.14 -10.57
CA ILE A 205 0.78 -11.98 -10.65
C ILE A 205 0.37 -11.73 -12.11
N PHE A 206 1.32 -11.72 -13.04
CA PHE A 206 1.10 -11.46 -14.46
C PHE A 206 0.16 -12.47 -15.11
N LYS A 207 0.25 -13.76 -14.74
CA LYS A 207 -0.68 -14.80 -15.22
C LYS A 207 -2.14 -14.49 -14.90
N THR A 208 -2.40 -13.66 -13.90
CA THR A 208 -3.77 -13.25 -13.52
C THR A 208 -4.26 -12.00 -14.26
N GLY A 209 -3.47 -11.45 -15.20
CA GLY A 209 -3.79 -10.20 -15.92
C GLY A 209 -3.56 -8.93 -15.09
N ARG A 210 -2.94 -9.04 -13.92
CA ARG A 210 -2.61 -7.91 -13.03
C ARG A 210 -1.19 -7.42 -13.28
N ILE A 211 -0.93 -6.16 -12.96
CA ILE A 211 0.44 -5.62 -12.87
C ILE A 211 1.00 -5.87 -11.46
N ALA A 212 2.32 -5.92 -11.35
CA ALA A 212 3.01 -6.03 -10.07
C ALA A 212 3.37 -4.63 -9.55
N GLY A 213 3.09 -4.35 -8.28
CA GLY A 213 3.47 -3.11 -7.62
C GLY A 213 4.33 -3.35 -6.39
N ILE A 214 5.16 -2.38 -6.02
CA ILE A 214 5.97 -2.41 -4.80
C ILE A 214 6.08 -1.01 -4.18
N HIS A 215 6.05 -0.95 -2.86
CA HIS A 215 6.51 0.21 -2.10
C HIS A 215 7.88 -0.08 -1.53
N ILE A 216 8.83 0.80 -1.80
CA ILE A 216 10.18 0.72 -1.27
C ILE A 216 10.45 1.98 -0.47
N TRP A 217 10.85 1.84 0.80
CA TRP A 217 11.27 2.98 1.61
C TRP A 217 12.35 3.80 0.89
N SER A 218 12.24 5.13 0.90
CA SER A 218 13.12 6.02 0.12
C SER A 218 14.60 5.90 0.53
N ASP A 219 14.90 5.35 1.71
CA ASP A 219 16.24 5.04 2.22
C ASP A 219 16.76 3.64 1.83
N ASN A 220 15.92 2.77 1.27
CA ASN A 220 16.28 1.40 0.91
C ASN A 220 16.84 1.31 -0.52
N THR A 221 18.08 1.75 -0.68
CA THR A 221 18.81 1.77 -1.95
C THR A 221 18.96 0.39 -2.58
N ALA A 222 19.17 -0.65 -1.78
CA ALA A 222 19.31 -2.02 -2.27
C ALA A 222 18.02 -2.54 -2.96
N SER A 223 16.86 -2.32 -2.35
CA SER A 223 15.58 -2.70 -2.95
C SER A 223 15.25 -1.85 -4.18
N MET A 224 15.59 -0.55 -4.19
CA MET A 224 15.41 0.30 -5.38
C MET A 224 16.28 -0.15 -6.55
N GLN A 225 17.53 -0.55 -6.31
CA GLN A 225 18.41 -1.11 -7.34
C GLN A 225 17.85 -2.44 -7.87
N LEU A 226 17.37 -3.31 -6.99
CA LEU A 226 16.73 -4.56 -7.39
C LEU A 226 15.48 -4.30 -8.24
N ALA A 227 14.61 -3.38 -7.82
CA ALA A 227 13.41 -3.01 -8.56
C ALA A 227 13.73 -2.56 -9.99
N ARG A 228 14.66 -1.60 -10.14
CA ARG A 228 15.09 -1.13 -11.46
C ARG A 228 15.68 -2.25 -12.31
N LYS A 229 16.50 -3.12 -11.72
CA LYS A 229 17.07 -4.29 -12.41
C LYS A 229 16.00 -5.26 -12.91
N LEU A 230 14.92 -5.43 -12.15
CA LEU A 230 13.80 -6.30 -12.51
C LEU A 230 12.87 -5.66 -13.56
N GLY A 231 13.02 -4.37 -13.88
CA GLY A 231 12.13 -3.67 -14.80
C GLY A 231 10.94 -2.99 -14.12
N PHE A 232 10.99 -2.76 -12.81
CA PHE A 232 10.02 -1.91 -12.14
C PHE A 232 10.29 -0.42 -12.43
N GLU A 233 9.25 0.27 -12.87
CA GLU A 233 9.26 1.69 -13.20
C GLU A 233 8.70 2.52 -12.06
N PHE A 234 9.34 3.66 -11.80
CA PHE A 234 8.90 4.58 -10.75
C PHE A 234 7.60 5.29 -11.19
N VAL A 235 6.61 5.31 -10.30
CA VAL A 235 5.34 6.03 -10.52
C VAL A 235 5.38 7.35 -9.77
N CYS A 236 5.44 7.30 -8.44
CA CYS A 236 5.38 8.47 -7.57
C CYS A 236 5.89 8.17 -6.16
N PRO A 237 6.21 9.19 -5.35
CA PRO A 237 6.43 9.00 -3.92
C PRO A 237 5.08 8.92 -3.19
N HIS A 238 5.01 8.02 -2.21
CA HIS A 238 3.92 7.91 -1.25
C HIS A 238 4.41 8.07 0.18
N TYR A 239 3.54 8.57 1.04
CA TYR A 239 3.83 8.86 2.44
C TYR A 239 2.98 8.01 3.36
N TRP A 240 3.60 7.48 4.41
CA TRP A 240 2.98 6.61 5.38
C TRP A 240 3.02 7.30 6.74
N PHE A 241 1.84 7.48 7.35
CA PHE A 241 1.74 8.17 8.62
C PHE A 241 1.10 7.30 9.69
N TRP A 242 1.73 7.25 10.87
CA TRP A 242 1.17 6.64 12.07
C TRP A 242 0.95 7.73 13.11
N TYR A 243 -0.30 7.88 13.52
CA TYR A 243 -0.66 8.82 14.56
C TYR A 243 -1.22 8.07 15.76
N GLU A 244 -0.57 8.27 16.91
CA GLU A 244 -1.05 7.82 18.22
C GLU A 244 -1.15 9.05 19.13
N ARG A 245 -2.38 9.39 19.53
CA ARG A 245 -2.63 10.48 20.46
C ARG A 245 -2.24 10.04 21.86
N LYS A 246 -1.13 10.57 22.35
CA LYS A 246 -0.72 10.43 23.76
C LYS A 246 -1.82 11.01 24.67
N LYS A 247 -2.05 10.35 25.81
CA LYS A 247 -3.04 10.75 26.81
C LYS A 247 -2.75 12.14 27.37
#